data_AF-A0AAD1MIG0-F1
#
_entry.id   AF-A0AAD1MIG0-F1
#
_cell.length_a   1.000
_cell.length_b   1.000
_cell.length_c   1.000
_cell.angle_alpha   90.00
_cell.angle_beta   90.00
_cell.angle_gamma   90.00
#
_symmetry.space_group_name_H-M   'P 1'
#
loop_
_entity.id
_entity.type
_entity.pdbx_description
1 polymer ?
#
loop_
_entity_poly.entity_id
_entity_poly.type
_entity_poly.pdbx_seq_one_letter_code
_entity_poly.pdbx_strand_id
1 'polypeptide(L)'
;MSTNGLGEPDEVTRVVLADEGSDGVVELLGPSEGESIYDAIELVLNGRNFSTFDAALAAARLWRNHVTVAFAHYLVGIKIGSDSDPTEKQTSGFGSAYYPNPERRVREEPGLFVCEDGRSGGLTVQMLADARVLQGLDGLVNYAMRWITQRSYQITDQQSLAYALVHASYFEDNPETSYILLATVIEALLPPRDECPRDIAGVIDTLKETLDGMSDIDEELRQDVAEALEDDKFDPIGRRGRQLVGCLGTERFADKKPKDYFMHCYDIRSKLVHGNVERLTAAELTSELRDLRRFVLALLGVQVFGERMPERWTPETVPWPDTDGS
;
A
#
# COMPACT_ATOMS: atom_id res chain seq x y z
N MET A 1 -46.21 -29.10 -7.17
CA MET A 1 -45.28 -28.65 -8.24
C MET A 1 -45.50 -27.17 -8.42
N SER A 2 -44.72 -26.37 -7.70
CA SER A 2 -44.53 -24.94 -8.00
C SER A 2 -43.03 -24.76 -8.12
N THR A 3 -42.60 -24.38 -9.31
CA THR A 3 -41.22 -24.02 -9.64
C THR A 3 -40.90 -22.70 -8.94
N ASN A 4 -40.07 -22.75 -7.90
CA ASN A 4 -39.42 -21.56 -7.38
C ASN A 4 -38.49 -21.02 -8.47
N GLY A 5 -38.84 -19.87 -9.01
CA GLY A 5 -37.95 -19.08 -9.85
C GLY A 5 -36.70 -18.73 -9.05
N LEU A 6 -35.56 -19.09 -9.61
CA LEU A 6 -34.27 -18.50 -9.24
C LEU A 6 -34.42 -16.99 -9.43
N GLY A 7 -34.34 -16.23 -8.34
CA GLY A 7 -34.26 -14.78 -8.42
C GLY A 7 -33.08 -14.39 -9.31
N GLU A 8 -33.31 -13.43 -10.19
CA GLU A 8 -32.23 -12.78 -10.94
C GLU A 8 -31.20 -12.24 -9.93
N PRO A 9 -29.89 -12.37 -10.18
CA PRO A 9 -28.88 -11.81 -9.30
C PRO A 9 -29.04 -10.28 -9.25
N ASP A 10 -28.98 -9.71 -8.05
CA ASP A 10 -28.99 -8.26 -7.82
C ASP A 10 -28.02 -7.54 -8.78
N GLU A 11 -28.44 -6.38 -9.27
CA GLU A 11 -27.80 -5.62 -10.35
C GLU A 11 -26.44 -5.05 -9.92
N VAL A 12 -25.37 -5.83 -10.10
CA VAL A 12 -23.98 -5.42 -9.85
C VAL A 12 -23.62 -4.17 -10.65
N THR A 13 -23.17 -3.10 -9.98
CA THR A 13 -22.69 -1.90 -10.67
C THR A 13 -21.43 -2.22 -11.45
N ARG A 14 -21.42 -1.88 -12.74
CA ARG A 14 -20.26 -2.04 -13.63
C ARG A 14 -19.75 -0.68 -14.04
N VAL A 15 -18.49 -0.39 -13.73
CA VAL A 15 -17.83 0.85 -14.14
C VAL A 15 -16.67 0.52 -15.07
N VAL A 16 -16.75 0.98 -16.32
CA VAL A 16 -15.65 0.84 -17.27
C VAL A 16 -14.52 1.80 -16.85
N LEU A 17 -13.35 1.24 -16.58
CA LEU A 17 -12.15 2.00 -16.20
C LEU A 17 -11.26 2.29 -17.40
N ALA A 18 -11.24 1.39 -18.38
CA ALA A 18 -10.60 1.60 -19.69
C ALA A 18 -11.28 0.76 -20.78
N ASP A 19 -11.38 1.35 -21.97
CA ASP A 19 -11.88 0.73 -23.20
C ASP A 19 -11.05 1.26 -24.36
N GLU A 20 -9.83 0.73 -24.51
CA GLU A 20 -8.86 1.18 -25.52
C GLU A 20 -8.89 0.32 -26.80
N GLY A 21 -10.01 -0.36 -27.08
CA GLY A 21 -10.17 -1.18 -28.28
C GLY A 21 -9.30 -2.44 -28.25
N SER A 22 -8.16 -2.45 -28.96
CA SER A 22 -7.33 -3.66 -29.15
C SER A 22 -6.57 -4.11 -27.90
N ASP A 23 -6.48 -3.24 -26.88
CA ASP A 23 -5.77 -3.52 -25.62
C ASP A 23 -6.70 -3.98 -24.49
N GLY A 24 -7.91 -4.41 -24.87
CA GLY A 24 -8.90 -4.97 -23.96
C GLY A 24 -9.75 -3.92 -23.24
N VAL A 25 -10.78 -4.41 -22.55
CA VAL A 25 -11.69 -3.60 -21.72
C VAL A 25 -11.46 -3.98 -20.27
N VAL A 26 -11.30 -2.99 -19.39
CA VAL A 26 -11.17 -3.19 -17.94
C VAL A 26 -12.30 -2.52 -17.21
N GLU A 27 -12.99 -3.28 -16.37
CA GLU A 27 -14.19 -2.90 -15.63
C GLU A 27 -13.97 -3.14 -14.14
N LEU A 28 -14.42 -2.21 -13.31
CA LEU A 28 -14.59 -2.45 -11.87
C LEU A 28 -16.03 -2.83 -11.62
N LEU A 29 -16.22 -4.00 -11.02
CA LEU A 29 -17.51 -4.50 -10.54
C LEU A 29 -17.57 -4.24 -9.03
N GLY A 30 -18.62 -3.56 -8.61
CA GLY A 30 -18.88 -3.21 -7.21
C GLY A 30 -20.29 -3.56 -6.76
N PRO A 31 -20.72 -3.11 -5.56
CA PRO A 31 -22.07 -3.37 -5.05
C PRO A 31 -23.14 -2.70 -5.95
N SER A 32 -24.41 -3.02 -5.72
CA SER A 32 -25.51 -2.55 -6.58
C SER A 32 -25.63 -1.03 -6.61
N GLU A 33 -26.25 -0.49 -7.66
CA GLU A 33 -26.35 0.96 -7.84
C GLU A 33 -27.09 1.62 -6.65
N GLY A 34 -26.46 2.61 -6.02
CA GLY A 34 -26.98 3.29 -4.82
C GLY A 34 -26.54 2.68 -3.48
N GLU A 35 -25.90 1.52 -3.48
CA GLU A 35 -25.25 0.97 -2.28
C GLU A 35 -23.89 1.62 -2.05
N SER A 36 -23.56 1.85 -0.78
CA SER A 36 -22.26 2.37 -0.43
C SER A 36 -21.20 1.30 -0.68
N ILE A 37 -20.10 1.69 -1.32
CA ILE A 37 -18.89 0.86 -1.36
C ILE A 37 -18.34 0.55 0.04
N TYR A 38 -18.84 1.22 1.09
CA TYR A 38 -18.61 0.90 2.50
C TYR A 38 -19.07 -0.51 2.89
N ASP A 39 -20.17 -1.01 2.30
CA ASP A 39 -20.71 -2.35 2.56
C ASP A 39 -20.19 -3.40 1.56
N ALA A 40 -19.34 -2.97 0.60
CA ALA A 40 -18.75 -3.86 -0.37
C ALA A 40 -17.70 -4.75 0.29
N ILE A 41 -18.08 -6.01 0.53
CA ILE A 41 -17.16 -7.05 0.98
C ILE A 41 -16.18 -7.41 -0.14
N GLU A 42 -16.60 -7.28 -1.40
CA GLU A 42 -15.80 -7.67 -2.56
C GLU A 42 -15.89 -6.63 -3.68
N LEU A 43 -14.72 -6.28 -4.23
CA LEU A 43 -14.58 -5.57 -5.50
C LEU A 43 -13.88 -6.47 -6.51
N VAL A 44 -14.40 -6.51 -7.73
CA VAL A 44 -13.82 -7.31 -8.81
C VAL A 44 -13.34 -6.43 -9.96
N LEU A 45 -12.05 -6.48 -10.27
CA LEU A 45 -11.51 -5.90 -11.50
C LEU A 45 -11.56 -6.96 -12.60
N ASN A 46 -12.37 -6.72 -13.63
CA ASN A 46 -12.57 -7.61 -14.74
C ASN A 46 -11.91 -7.07 -16.02
N GLY A 47 -10.97 -7.80 -16.59
CA GLY A 47 -10.36 -7.47 -17.89
C GLY A 47 -10.80 -8.46 -18.97
N ARG A 48 -11.11 -8.00 -20.18
CA ARG A 48 -11.52 -8.88 -21.30
C ARG A 48 -10.98 -8.45 -22.66
N ASN A 49 -11.05 -9.35 -23.64
CA ASN A 49 -10.68 -9.13 -25.05
C ASN A 49 -9.18 -8.87 -25.32
N PHE A 50 -8.28 -9.35 -24.45
CA PHE A 50 -6.84 -9.30 -24.73
C PHE A 50 -6.45 -10.27 -25.84
N SER A 51 -5.49 -9.87 -26.68
CA SER A 51 -5.04 -10.63 -27.85
C SER A 51 -4.26 -11.91 -27.52
N THR A 52 -3.62 -11.96 -26.35
CA THR A 52 -2.81 -13.10 -25.88
C THR A 52 -2.86 -13.23 -24.36
N PHE A 53 -2.49 -14.41 -23.85
CA PHE A 53 -2.35 -14.64 -22.41
C PHE A 53 -1.35 -13.68 -21.76
N ASP A 54 -0.18 -13.49 -22.39
CA ASP A 54 0.87 -12.61 -21.88
C ASP A 54 0.41 -11.15 -21.84
N ALA A 55 -0.34 -10.70 -22.84
CA ALA A 55 -0.93 -9.37 -22.85
C ALA A 55 -1.95 -9.18 -21.71
N ALA A 56 -2.81 -10.19 -21.48
CA ALA A 56 -3.75 -10.16 -20.37
C ALA A 56 -3.03 -10.14 -19.00
N LEU A 57 -2.00 -10.95 -18.83
CA LEU A 57 -1.21 -10.99 -17.60
C LEU A 57 -0.46 -9.68 -17.34
N ALA A 58 0.16 -9.10 -18.37
CA ALA A 58 0.84 -7.81 -18.27
C ALA A 58 -0.14 -6.69 -17.91
N ALA A 59 -1.30 -6.64 -18.58
CA ALA A 59 -2.37 -5.69 -18.28
C ALA A 59 -2.86 -5.87 -16.84
N ALA A 60 -3.08 -7.10 -16.41
CA ALA A 60 -3.57 -7.39 -15.07
C ALA A 60 -2.60 -6.93 -13.96
N ARG A 61 -1.30 -7.16 -14.15
CA ARG A 61 -0.26 -6.66 -13.23
C ARG A 61 -0.21 -5.14 -13.19
N LEU A 62 -0.35 -4.49 -14.35
CA LEU A 62 -0.41 -3.04 -14.44
C LEU A 62 -1.63 -2.48 -13.69
N TRP A 63 -2.81 -3.04 -13.96
CA TRP A 63 -4.06 -2.61 -13.34
C TRP A 63 -4.10 -2.89 -11.84
N ARG A 64 -3.50 -3.99 -11.38
CA ARG A 64 -3.26 -4.23 -9.97
C ARG A 64 -2.48 -3.09 -9.33
N ASN A 65 -1.42 -2.61 -9.98
CA ASN A 65 -0.64 -1.48 -9.47
C ASN A 65 -1.48 -0.19 -9.48
N HIS A 66 -2.29 0.05 -10.52
CA HIS A 66 -3.19 1.20 -10.57
C HIS A 66 -4.16 1.22 -9.39
N VAL A 67 -4.85 0.10 -9.16
CA VAL A 67 -5.81 -0.04 -8.06
C VAL A 67 -5.12 0.04 -6.69
N THR A 68 -3.95 -0.59 -6.53
CA THR A 68 -3.15 -0.52 -5.28
C THR A 68 -2.83 0.92 -4.89
N VAL A 69 -2.35 1.71 -5.85
CA VAL A 69 -2.00 3.11 -5.64
C VAL A 69 -3.25 3.96 -5.44
N ALA A 70 -4.27 3.78 -6.29
CA ALA A 70 -5.49 4.58 -6.25
C ALA A 70 -6.19 4.45 -4.90
N PHE A 71 -6.43 3.23 -4.42
CA PHE A 71 -7.14 3.00 -3.17
C PHE A 71 -6.35 3.52 -1.95
N ALA A 72 -5.02 3.38 -1.96
CA ALA A 72 -4.19 3.94 -0.89
C ALA A 72 -4.34 5.47 -0.81
N HIS A 73 -4.30 6.15 -1.95
CA HIS A 73 -4.48 7.60 -2.00
C HIS A 73 -5.94 8.05 -1.92
N TYR A 74 -6.88 7.12 -2.06
CA TYR A 74 -8.31 7.33 -1.79
C TYR A 74 -8.69 7.04 -0.33
N LEU A 75 -7.70 6.69 0.50
CA LEU A 75 -7.86 6.37 1.92
C LEU A 75 -8.76 5.15 2.17
N VAL A 76 -8.65 4.16 1.29
CA VAL A 76 -9.38 2.91 1.35
C VAL A 76 -8.39 1.76 1.37
N GLY A 77 -8.46 0.93 2.42
CA GLY A 77 -7.67 -0.29 2.49
C GLY A 77 -8.18 -1.33 1.54
N ILE A 78 -7.27 -1.96 0.78
CA ILE A 78 -7.58 -3.14 -0.01
C ILE A 78 -6.60 -4.30 0.22
N LYS A 79 -7.12 -5.53 0.21
CA LYS A 79 -6.29 -6.73 0.17
C LYS A 79 -6.28 -7.31 -1.24
N ILE A 80 -5.14 -7.22 -1.93
CA ILE A 80 -4.88 -7.90 -3.20
C ILE A 80 -3.82 -8.98 -2.93
N GLY A 81 -4.16 -10.26 -3.09
CA GLY A 81 -3.21 -11.34 -2.79
C GLY A 81 -2.19 -11.59 -3.90
N SER A 82 -1.50 -12.72 -3.83
CA SER A 82 -0.22 -12.93 -4.53
C SER A 82 -0.33 -12.98 -6.06
N ASP A 83 0.76 -12.65 -6.74
CA ASP A 83 0.99 -12.83 -8.19
C ASP A 83 1.70 -14.16 -8.51
N SER A 84 1.84 -15.05 -7.52
CA SER A 84 2.73 -16.21 -7.61
C SER A 84 2.21 -17.36 -8.48
N ASP A 85 0.92 -17.42 -8.81
CA ASP A 85 0.41 -18.38 -9.80
C ASP A 85 -0.92 -17.92 -10.46
N PRO A 86 -0.86 -17.21 -11.61
CA PRO A 86 -2.07 -16.77 -12.30
C PRO A 86 -2.83 -17.91 -13.00
N THR A 87 -2.32 -19.16 -12.94
CA THR A 87 -2.85 -20.32 -13.68
C THR A 87 -3.63 -21.31 -12.81
N GLU A 88 -3.73 -21.09 -11.50
CA GLU A 88 -4.41 -22.01 -10.61
C GLU A 88 -5.92 -22.03 -10.90
N LYS A 89 -6.46 -23.23 -11.16
CA LYS A 89 -7.85 -23.43 -11.59
C LYS A 89 -8.81 -22.99 -10.48
N GLN A 90 -9.79 -22.18 -10.89
CA GLN A 90 -10.99 -21.81 -10.14
C GLN A 90 -11.52 -23.00 -9.31
N THR A 91 -11.34 -22.98 -7.99
CA THR A 91 -12.22 -23.75 -7.10
C THR A 91 -13.58 -23.07 -7.17
N SER A 92 -14.57 -23.81 -7.67
CA SER A 92 -15.95 -23.37 -7.80
C SER A 92 -16.48 -22.83 -6.47
N GLY A 93 -16.63 -21.50 -6.36
CA GLY A 93 -17.08 -20.86 -5.14
C GLY A 93 -17.19 -19.33 -5.19
N PHE A 94 -16.45 -18.65 -6.07
CA PHE A 94 -16.48 -17.20 -6.12
C PHE A 94 -17.69 -16.65 -6.89
N GLY A 95 -18.51 -15.85 -6.20
CA GLY A 95 -19.76 -15.26 -6.72
C GLY A 95 -21.05 -15.81 -6.12
N SER A 96 -21.00 -16.79 -5.21
CA SER A 96 -22.13 -17.04 -4.30
C SER A 96 -21.95 -16.19 -3.06
N ALA A 97 -22.97 -15.39 -2.70
CA ALA A 97 -23.00 -14.63 -1.46
C ALA A 97 -22.42 -15.44 -0.30
N TYR A 98 -21.40 -14.89 0.35
CA TYR A 98 -20.78 -15.48 1.53
C TYR A 98 -21.90 -15.85 2.53
N TYR A 99 -21.89 -17.11 2.98
CA TYR A 99 -22.78 -17.82 3.93
C TYR A 99 -23.91 -18.68 3.31
N PRO A 100 -23.93 -20.00 3.62
CA PRO A 100 -24.05 -20.47 5.00
C PRO A 100 -23.21 -21.72 5.32
N ASN A 101 -22.01 -21.56 5.89
CA ASN A 101 -21.47 -22.61 6.75
C ASN A 101 -20.63 -22.00 7.89
N PRO A 102 -21.14 -21.98 9.14
CA PRO A 102 -20.44 -21.37 10.28
C PRO A 102 -19.20 -22.13 10.75
N GLU A 103 -18.91 -23.32 10.21
CA GLU A 103 -17.86 -24.20 10.71
C GLU A 103 -16.62 -24.32 9.80
N ARG A 104 -16.59 -23.64 8.65
CA ARG A 104 -15.41 -23.62 7.76
C ARG A 104 -15.16 -22.24 7.20
N ARG A 105 -14.36 -21.44 7.91
CA ARG A 105 -13.72 -20.24 7.37
C ARG A 105 -12.46 -20.66 6.60
N VAL A 106 -12.61 -21.18 5.39
CA VAL A 106 -11.50 -21.23 4.44
C VAL A 106 -11.45 -19.86 3.79
N ARG A 107 -10.49 -19.04 4.19
CA ARG A 107 -10.21 -17.74 3.59
C ARG A 107 -9.53 -18.02 2.25
N GLU A 108 -10.29 -18.11 1.17
CA GLU A 108 -9.71 -18.07 -0.18
C GLU A 108 -9.06 -16.68 -0.34
N GLU A 109 -7.75 -16.63 -0.60
CA GLU A 109 -7.05 -15.36 -0.69
C GLU A 109 -7.44 -14.66 -2.01
N PRO A 110 -7.83 -13.37 -1.99
CA PRO A 110 -8.02 -12.59 -3.21
C PRO A 110 -6.78 -12.71 -4.10
N GLY A 111 -6.90 -12.97 -5.40
CA GLY A 111 -5.75 -13.25 -6.26
C GLY A 111 -5.88 -12.66 -7.65
N LEU A 112 -4.79 -12.72 -8.42
CA LEU A 112 -4.81 -12.42 -9.85
C LEU A 112 -5.04 -13.71 -10.62
N PHE A 113 -6.08 -13.74 -11.45
CA PHE A 113 -6.40 -14.87 -12.32
C PHE A 113 -6.42 -14.44 -13.78
N VAL A 114 -5.85 -15.26 -14.67
CA VAL A 114 -5.82 -15.03 -16.12
C VAL A 114 -6.21 -16.32 -16.82
N CYS A 115 -7.31 -16.34 -17.59
CA CYS A 115 -7.79 -17.55 -18.27
C CYS A 115 -8.29 -17.30 -19.69
N GLU A 116 -8.17 -18.31 -20.56
CA GLU A 116 -8.76 -18.32 -21.90
C GLU A 116 -10.29 -18.48 -21.82
N ASP A 117 -11.02 -17.58 -22.48
CA ASP A 117 -12.47 -17.61 -22.62
C ASP A 117 -12.88 -18.70 -23.61
N GLY A 118 -13.28 -19.84 -23.06
CA GLY A 118 -13.76 -21.00 -23.81
C GLY A 118 -15.10 -20.80 -24.55
N ARG A 119 -15.73 -19.61 -24.50
CA ARG A 119 -17.00 -19.34 -25.21
C ARG A 119 -16.90 -18.33 -26.35
N SER A 120 -15.84 -17.53 -26.43
CA SER A 120 -15.70 -16.52 -27.49
C SER A 120 -14.26 -16.19 -27.92
N GLY A 121 -13.25 -16.90 -27.41
CA GLY A 121 -11.86 -16.71 -27.86
C GLY A 121 -11.20 -15.40 -27.37
N GLY A 122 -11.69 -14.83 -26.27
CA GLY A 122 -10.99 -13.77 -25.50
C GLY A 122 -10.27 -14.32 -24.27
N LEU A 123 -9.66 -13.47 -23.45
CA LEU A 123 -9.10 -13.84 -22.14
C LEU A 123 -9.76 -13.00 -21.04
N THR A 124 -10.05 -13.59 -19.88
CA THR A 124 -10.66 -12.90 -18.73
C THR A 124 -9.65 -12.76 -17.58
N VAL A 125 -9.55 -11.55 -17.03
CA VAL A 125 -8.75 -11.24 -15.84
C VAL A 125 -9.70 -10.92 -14.69
N GLN A 126 -9.53 -11.54 -13.52
CA GLN A 126 -10.31 -11.20 -12.32
C GLN A 126 -9.36 -10.85 -11.17
N MET A 127 -9.54 -9.68 -10.53
CA MET A 127 -8.83 -9.30 -9.30
C MET A 127 -9.84 -8.98 -8.21
N LEU A 128 -9.71 -9.63 -7.04
CA LEU A 128 -10.60 -9.41 -5.90
C LEU A 128 -9.94 -8.51 -4.84
N ALA A 129 -10.72 -7.66 -4.18
CA ALA A 129 -10.25 -6.83 -3.06
C ALA A 129 -11.34 -6.63 -1.99
N ASP A 130 -10.99 -6.82 -0.70
CA ASP A 130 -11.78 -6.36 0.46
C ASP A 130 -11.59 -4.85 0.61
N ALA A 131 -12.64 -4.03 0.72
CA ALA A 131 -12.50 -2.57 0.86
C ALA A 131 -13.09 -2.03 2.20
N ARG A 132 -12.46 -0.99 2.79
CA ARG A 132 -13.06 -0.18 3.88
C ARG A 132 -13.00 1.30 3.52
N VAL A 133 -14.14 1.94 3.27
CA VAL A 133 -14.20 3.20 2.51
C VAL A 133 -14.66 4.42 3.32
N LEU A 134 -14.09 5.59 3.02
CA LEU A 134 -14.49 6.91 3.55
C LEU A 134 -15.07 7.88 2.47
N GLN A 135 -15.08 7.54 1.17
CA GLN A 135 -15.52 8.41 0.06
C GLN A 135 -16.23 7.65 -1.10
N GLY A 136 -17.13 8.29 -1.86
CA GLY A 136 -17.94 7.62 -2.92
C GLY A 136 -17.15 7.19 -4.18
N LEU A 137 -17.72 6.31 -5.02
CA LEU A 137 -17.05 5.74 -6.21
C LEU A 137 -16.61 6.75 -7.28
N ASP A 138 -17.32 7.88 -7.40
CA ASP A 138 -17.07 8.91 -8.41
C ASP A 138 -15.67 9.54 -8.30
N GLY A 139 -15.25 9.90 -7.08
CA GLY A 139 -13.93 10.46 -6.80
C GLY A 139 -12.78 9.50 -7.19
N LEU A 140 -12.97 8.23 -6.90
CA LEU A 140 -12.01 7.17 -7.21
C LEU A 140 -11.87 6.98 -8.72
N VAL A 141 -12.98 6.81 -9.42
CA VAL A 141 -12.97 6.48 -10.85
C VAL A 141 -12.58 7.70 -11.69
N ASN A 142 -13.26 8.83 -11.49
CA ASN A 142 -13.15 9.97 -12.39
C ASN A 142 -11.91 10.84 -12.16
N TYR A 143 -11.27 10.71 -11.00
CA TYR A 143 -10.11 11.53 -10.64
C TYR A 143 -8.90 10.68 -10.26
N ALA A 144 -8.99 9.80 -9.25
CA ALA A 144 -7.82 9.05 -8.78
C ALA A 144 -7.30 8.06 -9.83
N MET A 145 -8.16 7.15 -10.31
CA MET A 145 -7.82 6.17 -11.33
C MET A 145 -7.38 6.87 -12.62
N ARG A 146 -8.13 7.87 -13.08
CA ARG A 146 -7.80 8.63 -14.28
C ARG A 146 -6.44 9.34 -14.19
N TRP A 147 -6.10 9.93 -13.05
CA TRP A 147 -4.79 10.58 -12.86
C TRP A 147 -3.64 9.57 -12.94
N ILE A 148 -3.85 8.37 -12.38
CA ILE A 148 -2.85 7.31 -12.31
C ILE A 148 -2.66 6.65 -13.67
N THR A 149 -3.74 6.32 -14.39
CA THR A 149 -3.67 5.60 -15.68
C THR A 149 -3.06 6.46 -16.80
N GLN A 150 -3.12 7.79 -16.68
CA GLN A 150 -2.49 8.72 -17.63
C GLN A 150 -0.96 8.83 -17.48
N ARG A 151 -0.36 8.15 -16.51
CA ARG A 151 1.08 8.23 -16.21
C ARG A 151 1.75 6.90 -16.42
N SER A 152 2.96 6.94 -16.98
CA SER A 152 3.84 5.78 -17.00
C SER A 152 4.65 5.73 -15.71
N TYR A 153 4.53 4.64 -14.96
CA TYR A 153 5.27 4.41 -13.74
C TYR A 153 5.50 2.92 -13.52
N GLN A 154 6.43 2.60 -12.63
CA GLN A 154 6.66 1.24 -12.15
C GLN A 154 6.80 1.29 -10.63
N ILE A 155 6.27 0.26 -9.96
CA ILE A 155 6.49 0.09 -8.53
C ILE A 155 7.60 -0.93 -8.31
N THR A 156 8.56 -0.59 -7.46
CA THR A 156 9.60 -1.50 -6.97
C THR A 156 9.05 -2.42 -5.90
N ASP A 157 9.78 -3.48 -5.55
CA ASP A 157 9.38 -4.39 -4.46
C ASP A 157 9.25 -3.66 -3.11
N GLN A 158 10.13 -2.69 -2.84
CA GLN A 158 10.05 -1.84 -1.65
C GLN A 158 8.77 -1.00 -1.63
N GLN A 159 8.39 -0.42 -2.78
CA GLN A 159 7.15 0.36 -2.90
C GLN A 159 5.91 -0.53 -2.82
N SER A 160 5.95 -1.74 -3.38
CA SER A 160 4.88 -2.73 -3.26
C SER A 160 4.65 -3.12 -1.79
N LEU A 161 5.72 -3.41 -1.04
CA LEU A 161 5.65 -3.68 0.40
C LEU A 161 5.12 -2.46 1.17
N ALA A 162 5.60 -1.26 0.84
CA ALA A 162 5.15 -0.02 1.44
C ALA A 162 3.64 0.21 1.23
N TYR A 163 3.11 0.00 0.03
CA TYR A 163 1.67 0.08 -0.21
C TYR A 163 0.89 -1.02 0.52
N ALA A 164 1.41 -2.24 0.59
CA ALA A 164 0.78 -3.32 1.35
C ALA A 164 0.64 -2.97 2.85
N LEU A 165 1.66 -2.33 3.44
CA LEU A 165 1.64 -1.84 4.82
C LEU A 165 0.65 -0.68 5.01
N VAL A 166 0.54 0.24 4.04
CA VAL A 166 -0.49 1.28 4.04
C VAL A 166 -1.88 0.65 4.05
N HIS A 167 -2.13 -0.32 3.17
CA HIS A 167 -3.41 -1.01 3.10
C HIS A 167 -3.74 -1.75 4.38
N ALA A 168 -2.78 -2.49 4.94
CA ALA A 168 -2.95 -3.14 6.24
C ALA A 168 -3.33 -2.13 7.34
N SER A 169 -2.70 -0.95 7.35
CA SER A 169 -2.98 0.08 8.36
C SER A 169 -4.43 0.60 8.36
N TYR A 170 -5.16 0.46 7.26
CA TYR A 170 -6.57 0.83 7.14
C TYR A 170 -7.53 -0.22 7.72
N PHE A 171 -7.10 -1.47 7.87
CA PHE A 171 -7.87 -2.53 8.50
C PHE A 171 -7.66 -2.61 10.02
N GLU A 172 -6.67 -1.88 10.55
CA GLU A 172 -6.36 -1.86 11.97
C GLU A 172 -7.27 -0.90 12.74
N ASP A 173 -8.04 -1.44 13.67
CA ASP A 173 -8.85 -0.64 14.60
C ASP A 173 -8.00 -0.09 15.78
N ASN A 174 -6.84 -0.70 16.05
CA ASN A 174 -5.92 -0.24 17.09
C ASN A 174 -4.99 0.86 16.53
N PRO A 175 -5.03 2.10 17.09
CA PRO A 175 -4.22 3.20 16.59
C PRO A 175 -2.71 2.99 16.78
N GLU A 176 -2.28 2.24 17.78
CA GLU A 176 -0.86 1.89 17.96
C GLU A 176 -0.37 1.00 16.81
N THR A 177 -1.12 -0.04 16.46
CA THR A 177 -0.77 -0.94 15.35
C THR A 177 -0.77 -0.20 14.02
N SER A 178 -1.82 0.60 13.76
CA SER A 178 -1.89 1.43 12.56
C SER A 178 -0.69 2.39 12.46
N TYR A 179 -0.27 2.98 13.59
CA TYR A 179 0.89 3.88 13.63
C TYR A 179 2.19 3.15 13.32
N ILE A 180 2.40 1.99 13.94
CA ILE A 180 3.58 1.15 13.71
C ILE A 180 3.64 0.72 12.25
N LEU A 181 2.53 0.31 11.64
CA LEU A 181 2.47 -0.06 10.23
C LEU A 181 2.87 1.13 9.33
N LEU A 182 2.30 2.32 9.55
CA LEU A 182 2.63 3.52 8.78
C LEU A 182 4.08 4.00 8.99
N ALA A 183 4.63 3.86 10.19
CA ALA A 183 6.05 4.13 10.42
C ALA A 183 6.94 3.12 9.68
N THR A 184 6.56 1.85 9.70
CA THR A 184 7.23 0.76 8.96
C THR A 184 7.20 1.00 7.45
N VAL A 185 6.16 1.67 6.90
CA VAL A 185 6.15 2.09 5.49
C VAL A 185 7.38 2.92 5.15
N ILE A 186 7.76 3.87 6.00
CA ILE A 186 8.93 4.72 5.79
C ILE A 186 10.21 3.87 5.86
N GLU A 187 10.26 2.92 6.80
CA GLU A 187 11.40 2.00 6.97
C GLU A 187 11.60 1.10 5.75
N ALA A 188 10.51 0.60 5.15
CA ALA A 188 10.53 -0.23 3.94
C ALA A 188 11.11 0.53 2.73
N LEU A 189 10.96 1.85 2.70
CA LEU A 189 11.46 2.74 1.65
C LEU A 189 12.88 3.25 1.89
N LEU A 190 13.53 2.87 3.00
CA LEU A 190 14.87 3.36 3.30
C LEU A 190 15.87 2.89 2.22
N PRO A 191 16.78 3.77 1.77
CA PRO A 191 17.89 3.36 0.89
C PRO A 191 18.76 2.32 1.60
N PRO A 192 19.55 1.48 0.91
CA PRO A 192 20.44 0.51 1.53
C PRO A 192 21.33 1.08 2.67
N ARG A 193 21.79 0.22 3.59
CA ARG A 193 22.79 0.63 4.60
C ARG A 193 24.14 0.80 3.90
N ASP A 194 24.68 2.01 3.97
CA ASP A 194 26.05 2.29 3.57
C ASP A 194 26.97 2.24 4.79
N GLU A 195 28.24 1.91 4.57
CA GLU A 195 29.29 2.03 5.58
C GLU A 195 29.49 3.50 5.95
N CYS A 196 29.73 3.76 7.24
CA CYS A 196 30.06 5.09 7.70
C CYS A 196 31.43 5.53 7.17
N PRO A 197 31.72 6.85 7.13
CA PRO A 197 33.05 7.33 6.72
C PRO A 197 34.17 6.69 7.54
N ARG A 198 35.31 6.37 6.89
CA ARG A 198 36.45 5.68 7.53
C ARG A 198 36.87 6.27 8.88
N ASP A 199 36.81 7.60 9.00
CA ASP A 199 37.19 8.29 10.23
C ASP A 199 36.27 7.93 11.41
N ILE A 200 34.97 7.73 11.16
CA ILE A 200 34.00 7.29 12.16
C ILE A 200 34.20 5.80 12.48
N ALA A 201 34.40 4.97 11.45
CA ALA A 201 34.70 3.55 11.63
C ALA A 201 35.95 3.33 12.51
N GLY A 202 37.01 4.12 12.30
CA GLY A 202 38.22 4.06 13.11
C GLY A 202 38.01 4.50 14.57
N VAL A 203 37.12 5.46 14.82
CA VAL A 203 36.72 5.82 16.20
C VAL A 203 35.99 4.66 16.87
N ILE A 204 35.10 3.99 16.15
CA ILE A 204 34.37 2.81 16.64
C ILE A 204 35.34 1.66 16.95
N ASP A 205 36.31 1.40 16.07
CA ASP A 205 37.35 0.39 16.29
C ASP A 205 38.15 0.68 17.57
N THR A 206 38.51 1.95 17.80
CA THR A 206 39.19 2.37 19.04
C THR A 206 38.35 2.15 20.30
N LEU A 207 37.03 2.38 20.21
CA LEU A 207 36.11 2.10 21.32
C LEU A 207 36.03 0.60 21.62
N LYS A 208 36.04 -0.25 20.58
CA LYS A 208 36.06 -1.71 20.73
C LYS A 208 37.36 -2.21 21.36
N GLU A 209 38.51 -1.71 20.93
CA GLU A 209 39.80 -2.04 21.56
C GLU A 209 39.82 -1.64 23.05
N THR A 210 39.19 -0.52 23.39
CA THR A 210 39.06 -0.07 24.78
C THR A 210 38.18 -1.02 25.59
N LEU A 211 37.06 -1.46 25.02
CA LEU A 211 36.13 -2.41 25.63
C LEU A 211 36.79 -3.78 25.91
N ASP A 212 37.60 -4.27 24.96
CA ASP A 212 38.35 -5.53 25.10
C ASP A 212 39.39 -5.48 26.23
N GLY A 213 39.92 -4.30 26.52
CA GLY A 213 40.86 -4.08 27.62
C GLY A 213 40.22 -4.04 29.02
N MET A 214 38.89 -4.04 29.13
CA MET A 214 38.20 -3.92 30.42
C MET A 214 38.10 -5.29 31.13
N SER A 215 38.66 -5.37 32.34
CA SER A 215 38.65 -6.59 33.17
C SER A 215 37.37 -6.79 33.98
N ASP A 216 36.61 -5.72 34.23
CA ASP A 216 35.48 -5.70 35.18
C ASP A 216 34.12 -5.68 34.47
N ILE A 217 34.04 -6.20 33.25
CA ILE A 217 32.80 -6.34 32.49
C ILE A 217 32.49 -7.82 32.28
N ASP A 218 31.20 -8.15 32.42
CA ASP A 218 30.69 -9.48 32.08
C ASP A 218 30.84 -9.76 30.57
N GLU A 219 31.11 -11.01 30.21
CA GLU A 219 31.38 -11.38 28.81
C GLU A 219 30.15 -11.21 27.91
N GLU A 220 28.95 -11.52 28.41
CA GLU A 220 27.71 -11.38 27.66
C GLU A 220 27.46 -9.90 27.36
N LEU A 221 27.61 -9.05 28.38
CA LEU A 221 27.50 -7.60 28.22
C LEU A 221 28.61 -7.03 27.30
N ARG A 222 29.83 -7.57 27.35
CA ARG A 222 30.91 -7.17 26.45
C ARG A 222 30.54 -7.46 25.00
N GLN A 223 30.02 -8.67 24.73
CA GLN A 223 29.59 -9.07 23.40
C GLN A 223 28.46 -8.17 22.89
N ASP A 224 27.41 -7.94 23.70
CA ASP A 224 26.28 -7.07 23.33
C ASP A 224 26.75 -5.66 22.93
N VAL A 225 27.67 -5.07 23.69
CA VAL A 225 28.22 -3.74 23.40
C VAL A 225 29.12 -3.77 22.15
N ALA A 226 29.93 -4.80 21.98
CA ALA A 226 30.80 -4.94 20.81
C ALA A 226 30.01 -5.11 19.50
N GLU A 227 28.89 -5.82 19.56
CA GLU A 227 27.94 -5.97 18.45
C GLU A 227 27.23 -4.64 18.15
N ALA A 228 26.74 -3.94 19.18
CA ALA A 228 26.14 -2.62 19.00
C ALA A 228 27.10 -1.60 18.36
N LEU A 229 28.36 -1.58 18.81
CA LEU A 229 29.41 -0.75 18.22
C LEU A 229 29.70 -1.13 16.77
N GLU A 230 29.72 -2.43 16.44
CA GLU A 230 29.90 -2.85 15.04
C GLU A 230 28.74 -2.39 14.16
N ASP A 231 27.50 -2.43 14.67
CA ASP A 231 26.32 -1.99 13.94
C ASP A 231 26.30 -0.46 13.70
N ASP A 232 26.94 0.31 14.59
CA ASP A 232 27.17 1.75 14.46
C ASP A 232 28.15 2.13 13.34
N LYS A 233 28.87 1.16 12.74
CA LYS A 233 29.69 1.39 11.53
C LYS A 233 28.85 1.55 10.27
N PHE A 234 27.54 1.42 10.36
CA PHE A 234 26.63 1.63 9.24
C PHE A 234 25.79 2.87 9.45
N ASP A 235 25.32 3.45 8.35
CA ASP A 235 24.55 4.68 8.40
C ASP A 235 23.26 4.52 9.24
N PRO A 236 23.07 5.37 10.27
CA PRO A 236 21.96 5.21 11.20
C PRO A 236 20.64 5.50 10.49
N ILE A 237 19.59 4.78 10.91
CA ILE A 237 18.23 4.93 10.38
C ILE A 237 17.75 6.38 10.34
N GLY A 238 18.09 7.16 11.37
CA GLY A 238 17.77 8.58 11.44
C GLY A 238 18.39 9.42 10.30
N ARG A 239 19.62 9.10 9.87
CA ARG A 239 20.28 9.77 8.75
C ARG A 239 19.63 9.36 7.43
N ARG A 240 19.49 8.05 7.20
CA ARG A 240 18.88 7.49 5.98
C ARG A 240 17.45 7.98 5.77
N GLY A 241 16.64 7.99 6.82
CA GLY A 241 15.27 8.50 6.76
C GLY A 241 15.19 9.99 6.47
N ARG A 242 16.06 10.82 7.08
CA ARG A 242 16.14 12.25 6.75
C ARG A 242 16.59 12.52 5.32
N GLN A 243 17.42 11.65 4.73
CA GLN A 243 17.78 11.72 3.32
C GLN A 243 16.59 11.38 2.44
N LEU A 244 15.93 10.25 2.70
CA LEU A 244 14.75 9.77 1.98
C LEU A 244 13.65 10.84 1.89
N VAL A 245 13.25 11.41 3.04
CA VAL A 245 12.15 12.38 3.10
C VAL A 245 12.54 13.78 2.61
N GLY A 246 13.80 13.96 2.21
CA GLY A 246 14.29 15.21 1.61
C GLY A 246 13.58 15.56 0.30
N CYS A 247 13.05 14.57 -0.42
CA CYS A 247 12.28 14.77 -1.66
C CYS A 247 10.97 15.56 -1.45
N LEU A 248 10.47 15.65 -0.22
CA LEU A 248 9.26 16.42 0.12
C LEU A 248 9.50 17.94 0.22
N GLY A 249 10.75 18.40 0.04
CA GLY A 249 11.08 19.81 -0.12
C GLY A 249 10.65 20.68 1.07
N THR A 250 9.87 21.73 0.78
CA THR A 250 9.50 22.77 1.75
C THR A 250 8.17 22.53 2.47
N GLU A 251 7.52 21.39 2.24
CA GLU A 251 6.21 21.09 2.82
C GLU A 251 6.24 21.05 4.38
N ARG A 252 5.06 21.11 4.99
CA ARG A 252 4.87 20.98 6.44
C ARG A 252 3.87 19.89 6.80
N PHE A 253 4.25 19.11 7.81
CA PHE A 253 3.44 18.04 8.40
C PHE A 253 3.41 18.28 9.91
N ALA A 254 2.22 18.44 10.49
CA ALA A 254 2.04 18.98 11.84
C ALA A 254 2.96 20.18 12.14
N ASP A 255 3.00 21.15 11.22
CA ASP A 255 3.85 22.36 11.26
C ASP A 255 5.38 22.14 11.29
N LYS A 256 5.85 20.90 11.09
CA LYS A 256 7.27 20.53 11.04
C LYS A 256 7.76 20.36 9.60
N LYS A 257 9.04 20.63 9.36
CA LYS A 257 9.70 20.29 8.09
C LYS A 257 9.76 18.77 7.93
N PRO A 258 9.87 18.22 6.70
CA PRO A 258 9.81 16.76 6.49
C PRO A 258 10.83 15.97 7.32
N LYS A 259 12.07 16.46 7.41
CA LYS A 259 13.15 15.83 8.21
C LYS A 259 12.85 15.81 9.70
N ASP A 260 12.27 16.90 10.21
CA ASP A 260 11.95 17.04 11.63
C ASP A 260 10.69 16.23 11.98
N TYR A 261 9.71 16.20 11.07
CA TYR A 261 8.51 15.39 11.19
C TYR A 261 8.85 13.88 11.18
N PHE A 262 9.72 13.44 10.28
CA PHE A 262 10.20 12.06 10.26
C PHE A 262 10.82 11.64 11.60
N MET A 263 11.70 12.47 12.17
CA MET A 263 12.32 12.17 13.47
C MET A 263 11.28 12.12 14.60
N HIS A 264 10.28 12.98 14.55
CA HIS A 264 9.17 12.95 15.49
C HIS A 264 8.37 11.64 15.38
N CYS A 265 8.05 11.19 14.16
CA CYS A 265 7.34 9.92 13.97
C CYS A 265 8.16 8.72 14.44
N TYR A 266 9.47 8.73 14.19
CA TYR A 266 10.37 7.66 14.61
C TYR A 266 10.49 7.57 16.14
N ASP A 267 10.53 8.73 16.83
CA ASP A 267 10.52 8.78 18.31
C ASP A 267 9.23 8.18 18.89
N ILE A 268 8.07 8.53 18.32
CA ILE A 268 6.78 7.93 18.76
C ILE A 268 6.81 6.42 18.54
N ARG A 269 7.16 5.94 17.34
CA ARG A 269 7.24 4.51 17.03
C ARG A 269 8.18 3.79 18.00
N SER A 270 9.35 4.35 18.28
CA SER A 270 10.32 3.82 19.24
C SER A 270 9.67 3.62 20.63
N LYS A 271 8.97 4.63 21.14
CA LYS A 271 8.25 4.55 22.43
C LYS A 271 7.14 3.49 22.41
N LEU A 272 6.44 3.33 21.30
CA LEU A 272 5.37 2.32 21.18
C LEU A 272 5.92 0.88 21.26
N VAL A 273 7.07 0.60 20.65
CA VAL A 273 7.60 -0.78 20.54
C VAL A 273 8.55 -1.20 21.65
N HIS A 274 9.23 -0.25 22.32
CA HIS A 274 10.25 -0.56 23.32
C HIS A 274 9.72 -0.64 24.76
N GLY A 275 8.45 -1.02 24.94
CA GLY A 275 7.86 -1.25 26.26
C GLY A 275 7.76 -0.01 27.16
N ASN A 276 7.87 1.19 26.58
CA ASN A 276 7.80 2.43 27.35
C ASN A 276 6.37 2.69 27.84
N VAL A 277 6.20 2.82 29.15
CA VAL A 277 4.89 3.08 29.78
C VAL A 277 4.47 4.54 29.59
N GLU A 278 5.42 5.46 29.42
CA GLU A 278 5.17 6.87 29.09
C GLU A 278 5.12 7.05 27.57
N ARG A 279 3.94 6.76 27.00
CA ARG A 279 3.66 6.90 25.57
C ARG A 279 2.32 7.58 25.34
N LEU A 280 2.10 8.04 24.09
CA LEU A 280 0.86 8.68 23.68
C LEU A 280 -0.35 7.77 23.94
N THR A 281 -1.45 8.38 24.36
CA THR A 281 -2.75 7.72 24.49
C THR A 281 -3.32 7.37 23.10
N ALA A 282 -4.29 6.45 23.06
CA ALA A 282 -4.99 6.09 21.82
C ALA A 282 -5.64 7.32 21.12
N ALA A 283 -6.13 8.28 21.89
CA ALA A 283 -6.74 9.51 21.35
C ALA A 283 -5.69 10.43 20.70
N GLU A 284 -4.53 10.61 21.35
CA GLU A 284 -3.42 11.39 20.80
C GLU A 284 -2.86 10.72 19.54
N LEU A 285 -2.67 9.40 19.57
CA LEU A 285 -2.23 8.64 18.39
C LEU A 285 -3.21 8.76 17.22
N THR A 286 -4.51 8.76 17.48
CA THR A 286 -5.52 8.95 16.43
C THR A 286 -5.38 10.31 15.76
N SER A 287 -5.03 11.36 16.51
CA SER A 287 -4.72 12.68 15.94
C SER A 287 -3.44 12.63 15.09
N GLU A 288 -2.38 12.02 15.61
CA GLU A 288 -1.10 11.89 14.91
C GLU A 288 -1.19 11.07 13.61
N LEU A 289 -2.03 10.03 13.60
CA LEU A 289 -2.23 9.16 12.44
C LEU A 289 -2.69 9.93 11.20
N ARG A 290 -3.43 11.03 11.37
CA ARG A 290 -3.88 11.85 10.25
C ARG A 290 -2.70 12.49 9.51
N ASP A 291 -1.80 13.13 10.24
CA ASP A 291 -0.61 13.78 9.66
C ASP A 291 0.40 12.73 9.17
N LEU A 292 0.57 11.63 9.89
CA LEU A 292 1.48 10.55 9.49
C LEU A 292 1.02 9.91 8.17
N ARG A 293 -0.27 9.65 8.03
CA ARG A 293 -0.83 9.13 6.77
C ARG A 293 -0.62 10.10 5.62
N ARG A 294 -0.86 11.40 5.83
CA ARG A 294 -0.60 12.43 4.82
C ARG A 294 0.87 12.45 4.41
N PHE A 295 1.77 12.33 5.39
CA PHE A 295 3.21 12.28 5.17
C PHE A 295 3.64 11.05 4.35
N VAL A 296 3.16 9.87 4.73
CA VAL A 296 3.46 8.61 4.04
C VAL A 296 2.97 8.62 2.59
N LEU A 297 1.72 9.06 2.36
CA LEU A 297 1.16 9.13 1.01
C LEU A 297 1.87 10.19 0.15
N ALA A 298 2.25 11.33 0.72
CA ALA A 298 3.05 12.31 0.00
C ALA A 298 4.41 11.74 -0.41
N LEU A 299 5.07 11.01 0.50
CA LEU A 299 6.34 10.34 0.22
C LEU A 299 6.19 9.31 -0.90
N LEU A 300 5.21 8.41 -0.80
CA LEU A 300 4.94 7.39 -1.81
C LEU A 300 4.63 8.00 -3.18
N GLY A 301 3.79 9.04 -3.22
CA GLY A 301 3.49 9.75 -4.46
C GLY A 301 4.76 10.25 -5.16
N VAL A 302 5.64 10.94 -4.43
CA VAL A 302 6.90 11.44 -4.98
C VAL A 302 7.85 10.29 -5.36
N GLN A 303 7.91 9.22 -4.58
CA GLN A 303 8.77 8.06 -4.87
C GLN A 303 8.33 7.28 -6.12
N VAL A 304 7.02 7.22 -6.41
CA VAL A 304 6.48 6.48 -7.55
C VAL A 304 6.40 7.34 -8.80
N PHE A 305 5.93 8.58 -8.68
CA PHE A 305 5.62 9.45 -9.83
C PHE A 305 6.62 10.58 -10.02
N GLY A 306 7.55 10.79 -9.09
CA GLY A 306 8.43 11.98 -9.08
C GLY A 306 7.71 13.28 -8.71
N GLU A 307 6.40 13.23 -8.53
CA GLU A 307 5.55 14.35 -8.15
C GLU A 307 4.53 13.96 -7.09
N ARG A 308 3.96 14.96 -6.43
CA ARG A 308 3.00 14.73 -5.38
C ARG A 308 1.61 14.41 -5.96
N MET A 309 1.00 13.35 -5.45
CA MET A 309 -0.40 13.05 -5.75
C MET A 309 -1.36 14.00 -5.00
N PRO A 310 -2.51 14.35 -5.58
CA PRO A 310 -3.54 15.15 -4.92
C PRO A 310 -3.96 14.57 -3.56
N GLU A 311 -4.10 15.43 -2.54
CA GLU A 311 -4.63 15.02 -1.22
C GLU A 311 -6.15 14.81 -1.23
N ARG A 312 -6.82 15.46 -2.18
CA ARG A 312 -8.25 15.35 -2.42
C ARG A 312 -8.45 15.11 -3.91
N TRP A 313 -9.43 14.30 -4.23
CA TRP A 313 -9.77 13.90 -5.58
C TRP A 313 -11.04 14.61 -6.01
N THR A 314 -10.92 15.91 -6.29
CA THR A 314 -12.02 16.77 -6.77
C THR A 314 -11.61 17.46 -8.08
N PRO A 315 -12.56 18.01 -8.86
CA PRO A 315 -12.24 18.77 -10.07
C PRO A 315 -11.24 19.89 -9.84
N GLU A 316 -11.30 20.57 -8.69
CA GLU A 316 -10.49 21.74 -8.38
C GLU A 316 -9.05 21.38 -7.98
N THR A 317 -8.83 20.17 -7.48
CA THR A 317 -7.54 19.72 -6.95
C THR A 317 -6.76 18.83 -7.91
N VAL A 318 -7.37 18.42 -9.02
CA VAL A 318 -6.74 17.68 -10.11
C VAL A 318 -6.62 18.60 -11.33
N PRO A 319 -5.47 19.28 -11.55
CA PRO A 319 -5.27 20.10 -12.72
C PRO A 319 -5.20 19.19 -13.95
N TRP A 320 -6.25 19.21 -14.77
CA TRP A 320 -6.21 18.59 -16.08
C TRP A 320 -5.41 19.51 -17.01
N PRO A 321 -4.57 18.98 -17.90
CA PRO A 321 -4.09 19.79 -19.01
C PRO A 321 -5.32 20.34 -19.74
N ASP A 322 -5.36 21.65 -19.96
CA ASP A 322 -6.43 22.29 -20.71
C ASP A 322 -6.65 21.49 -22.00
N THR A 323 -7.89 21.06 -22.22
CA THR A 323 -8.31 20.45 -23.49
C THR A 323 -8.48 21.51 -24.58
N ASP A 324 -7.59 22.50 -24.58
CA ASP A 324 -7.49 23.53 -25.59
C ASP A 324 -6.28 23.22 -26.48
N GLY A 325 -6.53 22.46 -27.54
CA GLY A 325 -5.60 22.39 -28.66
C GLY A 325 -5.64 21.12 -29.50
N SER A 326 -6.72 20.95 -30.29
CA SER A 326 -6.76 20.48 -31.70
C SER A 326 -7.89 19.49 -31.96
#